data_AF-A0A1Y1Y8V2-F1
#
_entry.id   AF-A0A1Y1Y8V2-F1
#
_cell.length_a   1.000
_cell.length_b   1.000
_cell.length_c   1.000
_cell.angle_alpha   90.00
_cell.angle_beta   90.00
_cell.angle_gamma   90.00
#
_symmetry.space_group_name_H-M   'P 1'
#
loop_
_entity.id
_entity.type
_entity.pdbx_description
1 polymer ?
#
loop_
_entity_poly.entity_id
_entity_poly.type
_entity_poly.pdbx_seq_one_letter_code
_entity_poly.pdbx_strand_id
1 'polypeptide(L)'
;MAAATDKNEPHQQLDPKYDHYEYPTIAPAPQPGHPGYTTPEQDAQVSQLRMMLEQGGFNDNLDTLTMLRFLRARKFNVELAKQMFMDCEKWRREYAGVGVDELVRTFDYKERPEVFKYYPQFYHKTDKDGRPVYIEQLGNVDLTALAKITSQERMVQNLVCEYEKMADPRLPACSRKSGYLLETSCSILDLKGVGIAKATSVYGYLQAVSAISQNYYPERLGKLYVINAPWGFAGVFSFVKKFLDPVTVNKIHILGSGYEKELLAQVPAENLPKLFGGTCECAGGCMLSDAGPWQDSQWVKPANWETKKGADAIDNTNLPGPMGDKVVENGKVTEAGHAGVPAPATQ
;
A
#
# COMPACT_ATOMS: atom_id res chain seq x y z
N MET A 1 -28.81 -3.96 39.32
CA MET A 1 -27.35 -3.82 39.18
C MET A 1 -27.00 -4.25 37.78
N ALA A 2 -26.81 -3.31 36.86
CA ALA A 2 -26.27 -3.61 35.54
C ALA A 2 -24.80 -3.99 35.75
N ALA A 3 -24.41 -5.19 35.31
CA ALA A 3 -23.02 -5.59 35.30
C ALA A 3 -22.24 -4.55 34.48
N ALA A 4 -21.24 -3.93 35.08
CA ALA A 4 -20.24 -3.18 34.35
C ALA A 4 -19.55 -4.20 33.43
N THR A 5 -19.89 -4.18 32.15
CA THR A 5 -19.13 -4.89 31.12
C THR A 5 -17.68 -4.44 31.25
N ASP A 6 -16.79 -5.41 31.42
CA ASP A 6 -15.37 -5.17 31.55
C ASP A 6 -14.92 -4.42 30.29
N LYS A 7 -14.48 -3.16 30.43
CA LYS A 7 -14.25 -2.22 29.31
C LYS A 7 -13.09 -2.62 28.38
N ASN A 8 -12.57 -3.84 28.52
CA ASN A 8 -11.39 -4.35 27.86
C ASN A 8 -11.60 -5.67 27.11
N GLU A 9 -12.80 -6.26 27.10
CA GLU A 9 -13.07 -7.37 26.18
C GLU A 9 -13.21 -6.85 24.74
N PRO A 10 -12.55 -7.48 23.75
CA PRO A 10 -12.64 -7.01 22.38
C PRO A 10 -14.07 -7.16 21.86
N HIS A 11 -14.64 -6.08 21.33
CA HIS A 11 -15.95 -6.10 20.67
C HIS A 11 -15.85 -5.49 19.27
N GLN A 12 -16.59 -6.05 18.33
CA GLN A 12 -16.68 -5.50 16.98
C GLN A 12 -18.13 -5.53 16.55
N GLN A 13 -18.72 -4.34 16.37
CA GLN A 13 -20.03 -4.24 15.74
C GLN A 13 -19.86 -4.45 14.24
N LEU A 14 -20.36 -5.58 13.74
CA LEU A 14 -20.43 -5.91 12.32
C LEU A 14 -21.88 -5.80 11.84
N ASP A 15 -22.05 -5.38 10.60
CA ASP A 15 -23.34 -5.27 9.94
C ASP A 15 -23.35 -6.21 8.71
N PRO A 16 -24.22 -7.22 8.67
CA PRO A 16 -24.25 -8.23 7.61
C PRO A 16 -24.61 -7.64 6.24
N LYS A 17 -25.06 -6.39 6.15
CA LYS A 17 -25.20 -5.70 4.87
C LYS A 17 -23.83 -5.44 4.21
N TYR A 18 -22.83 -5.04 5.00
CA TYR A 18 -21.53 -4.59 4.50
C TYR A 18 -20.39 -5.58 4.78
N ASP A 19 -20.49 -6.33 5.88
CA ASP A 19 -19.37 -7.07 6.46
C ASP A 19 -19.44 -8.57 6.11
N HIS A 20 -18.70 -8.97 5.08
CA HIS A 20 -18.67 -10.34 4.55
C HIS A 20 -17.29 -11.01 4.71
N TYR A 21 -16.64 -10.80 5.85
CA TYR A 21 -15.27 -11.28 6.06
C TYR A 21 -15.21 -12.79 6.31
N GLU A 22 -14.30 -13.46 5.62
CA GLU A 22 -13.99 -14.88 5.81
C GLU A 22 -12.64 -15.08 6.52
N TYR A 23 -12.27 -14.12 7.37
CA TYR A 23 -11.04 -14.09 8.15
C TYR A 23 -11.29 -13.30 9.44
N PRO A 24 -10.44 -13.46 10.47
CA PRO A 24 -10.60 -12.76 11.74
C PRO A 24 -10.62 -11.23 11.58
N THR A 25 -11.50 -10.55 12.31
CA THR A 25 -11.76 -9.10 12.18
C THR A 25 -11.33 -8.29 13.39
N ILE A 26 -10.78 -8.92 14.42
CA ILE A 26 -10.31 -8.26 15.65
C ILE A 26 -8.79 -8.05 15.55
N ALA A 27 -8.34 -6.82 15.78
CA ALA A 27 -6.92 -6.49 15.79
C ALA A 27 -6.18 -7.24 16.93
N PRO A 28 -4.89 -7.56 16.78
CA PRO A 28 -4.15 -8.32 17.80
C PRO A 28 -3.80 -7.50 19.05
N ALA A 29 -3.81 -6.17 18.96
CA ALA A 29 -3.42 -5.28 20.05
C ALA A 29 -4.55 -4.28 20.37
N PRO A 30 -4.82 -4.02 21.66
CA PRO A 30 -5.86 -3.09 22.10
C PRO A 30 -5.45 -1.63 21.83
N GLN A 31 -5.69 -1.18 20.59
CA GLN A 31 -5.42 0.18 20.15
C GLN A 31 -6.73 0.93 19.92
N PRO A 32 -6.96 2.10 20.54
CA PRO A 32 -8.21 2.84 20.38
C PRO A 32 -8.55 3.10 18.91
N GLY A 33 -9.80 2.79 18.52
CA GLY A 33 -10.29 2.98 17.16
C GLY A 33 -9.82 1.92 16.15
N HIS A 34 -9.11 0.89 16.60
CA HIS A 34 -8.85 -0.31 15.80
C HIS A 34 -10.01 -1.32 15.94
N PRO A 35 -10.16 -2.22 14.95
CA PRO A 35 -11.19 -3.25 15.01
C PRO A 35 -11.06 -4.12 16.27
N GLY A 36 -12.17 -4.31 16.99
CA GLY A 36 -12.19 -4.95 18.32
C GLY A 36 -12.08 -3.98 19.50
N TYR A 37 -11.67 -2.73 19.27
CA TYR A 37 -11.30 -1.77 20.32
C TYR A 37 -11.79 -0.34 20.04
N THR A 38 -12.99 -0.26 19.49
CA THR A 38 -13.72 1.00 19.28
C THR A 38 -14.48 1.40 20.54
N THR A 39 -14.80 2.68 20.70
CA THR A 39 -15.80 3.12 21.68
C THR A 39 -17.19 3.15 21.03
N PRO A 40 -18.29 3.19 21.81
CA PRO A 40 -19.63 3.38 21.24
C PRO A 40 -19.76 4.64 20.37
N GLU A 41 -19.02 5.70 20.69
CA GLU A 41 -18.92 6.92 19.86
C GLU A 41 -18.29 6.61 18.50
N GLN A 42 -17.20 5.84 18.48
CA GLN A 42 -16.52 5.45 17.24
C GLN A 42 -17.38 4.51 16.39
N ASP A 43 -18.13 3.59 17.02
CA ASP A 43 -19.10 2.73 16.33
C ASP A 43 -20.23 3.55 15.69
N ALA A 44 -20.72 4.59 16.39
CA ALA A 44 -21.68 5.54 15.84
C ALA A 44 -21.09 6.35 14.67
N GLN A 45 -19.82 6.74 14.73
CA GLN A 45 -19.13 7.44 13.64
C GLN A 45 -18.95 6.57 12.39
N VAL A 46 -18.72 5.25 12.55
CA VAL A 46 -18.73 4.30 11.42
C VAL A 46 -20.10 4.29 10.75
N SER A 47 -21.17 4.20 11.54
CA SER A 47 -22.55 4.19 11.05
C SER A 47 -22.92 5.51 10.35
N GLN A 48 -22.51 6.65 10.93
CA GLN A 48 -22.72 7.97 10.35
C GLN A 48 -22.00 8.12 9.01
N LEU A 49 -20.72 7.73 8.94
CA LEU A 49 -19.93 7.79 7.71
C LEU A 49 -20.59 6.99 6.58
N ARG A 50 -21.00 5.75 6.85
CA ARG A 50 -21.72 4.90 5.89
C ARG A 50 -22.97 5.58 5.36
N MET A 51 -23.83 6.06 6.25
CA MET A 51 -25.07 6.71 5.86
C MET A 51 -24.82 7.92 4.94
N MET A 52 -23.80 8.73 5.24
CA MET A 52 -23.47 9.90 4.43
C MET A 52 -22.89 9.53 3.06
N LEU A 53 -22.16 8.41 2.96
CA LEU A 53 -21.63 7.88 1.71
C LEU A 53 -22.75 7.27 0.85
N GLU A 54 -23.66 6.51 1.44
CA GLU A 54 -24.83 5.97 0.72
C GLU A 54 -25.75 7.07 0.19
N GLN A 55 -26.00 8.11 0.98
CA GLN A 55 -26.72 9.30 0.51
C GLN A 55 -26.00 10.01 -0.64
N GLY A 56 -24.67 9.89 -0.70
CA GLY A 56 -23.84 10.36 -1.81
C GLY A 56 -23.79 9.41 -3.02
N GLY A 57 -24.50 8.27 -2.98
CA GLY A 57 -24.57 7.30 -4.07
C GLY A 57 -23.44 6.26 -4.09
N PHE A 58 -22.63 6.16 -3.04
CA PHE A 58 -21.59 5.14 -2.92
C PHE A 58 -22.17 3.86 -2.30
N ASN A 59 -21.90 2.70 -2.91
CA ASN A 59 -22.41 1.40 -2.46
C ASN A 59 -21.31 0.34 -2.25
N ASP A 60 -20.10 0.59 -2.76
CA ASP A 60 -18.96 -0.31 -2.68
C ASP A 60 -18.00 0.12 -1.55
N ASN A 61 -17.20 -0.83 -1.03
CA ASN A 61 -16.15 -0.58 -0.03
C ASN A 61 -16.61 0.08 1.29
N LEU A 62 -17.88 -0.14 1.68
CA LEU A 62 -18.47 0.39 2.91
C LEU A 62 -18.31 -0.55 4.13
N ASP A 63 -17.46 -1.56 4.01
CA ASP A 63 -17.17 -2.53 5.06
C ASP A 63 -16.51 -1.85 6.28
N THR A 64 -16.75 -2.39 7.47
CA THR A 64 -16.36 -1.81 8.76
C THR A 64 -14.85 -1.58 8.85
N LEU A 65 -14.04 -2.53 8.36
CA LEU A 65 -12.59 -2.40 8.40
C LEU A 65 -12.10 -1.25 7.51
N THR A 66 -12.70 -1.09 6.33
CA THR A 66 -12.44 0.07 5.46
C THR A 66 -12.85 1.38 6.12
N MET A 67 -14.08 1.48 6.63
CA MET A 67 -14.55 2.69 7.32
C MET A 67 -13.63 3.10 8.47
N LEU A 68 -13.21 2.14 9.30
CA LEU A 68 -12.31 2.40 10.42
C LEU A 68 -10.94 2.91 9.96
N ARG A 69 -10.37 2.40 8.86
CA ARG A 69 -9.10 2.93 8.30
C ARG A 69 -9.22 4.40 7.88
N PHE A 70 -10.30 4.75 7.17
CA PHE A 70 -10.54 6.14 6.75
C PHE A 70 -10.79 7.07 7.94
N LEU A 71 -11.57 6.62 8.94
CA LEU A 71 -11.80 7.37 10.18
C LEU A 71 -10.49 7.59 10.94
N ARG A 72 -9.69 6.55 11.17
CA ARG A 72 -8.38 6.67 11.85
C ARG A 72 -7.46 7.65 11.14
N ALA A 73 -7.36 7.57 9.81
CA ALA A 73 -6.54 8.48 9.00
C ALA A 73 -6.95 9.96 9.10
N ARG A 74 -8.16 10.24 9.59
CA ARG A 74 -8.68 11.59 9.84
C ARG A 74 -9.06 11.82 11.30
N LYS A 75 -8.45 11.07 12.23
CA LYS A 75 -8.64 11.21 13.68
C LYS A 75 -10.12 11.17 14.09
N PHE A 76 -10.89 10.29 13.46
CA PHE A 76 -12.34 10.12 13.61
C PHE A 76 -13.16 11.38 13.27
N ASN A 77 -12.62 12.32 12.50
CA ASN A 77 -13.43 13.38 11.90
C ASN A 77 -14.22 12.81 10.71
N VAL A 78 -15.52 12.63 10.89
CA VAL A 78 -16.41 11.99 9.92
C VAL A 78 -16.44 12.73 8.58
N GLU A 79 -16.47 14.06 8.57
CA GLU A 79 -16.54 14.81 7.31
C GLU A 79 -15.23 14.76 6.51
N LEU A 80 -14.09 14.85 7.20
CA LEU A 80 -12.79 14.69 6.55
C LEU A 80 -12.59 13.25 6.05
N ALA A 81 -13.07 12.25 6.79
CA ALA A 81 -13.04 10.85 6.37
C ALA A 81 -13.93 10.60 5.15
N LYS A 82 -15.13 11.19 5.11
CA LYS A 82 -16.04 11.17 3.96
C LYS A 82 -15.38 11.75 2.72
N GLN A 83 -14.80 12.96 2.82
CA GLN A 83 -14.14 13.59 1.68
C GLN A 83 -12.99 12.71 1.16
N MET A 84 -12.15 12.20 2.07
CA MET A 84 -11.05 11.30 1.70
C MET A 84 -11.55 10.02 1.01
N PHE A 85 -12.64 9.43 1.49
CA PHE A 85 -13.25 8.25 0.87
C PHE A 85 -13.78 8.56 -0.53
N MET A 86 -14.51 9.66 -0.69
CA MET A 86 -15.05 10.09 -1.98
C MET A 86 -13.94 10.35 -3.01
N ASP A 87 -12.85 11.00 -2.60
CA ASP A 87 -11.68 11.24 -3.44
C ASP A 87 -10.98 9.93 -3.82
N CYS A 88 -10.89 8.97 -2.89
CA CYS A 88 -10.36 7.63 -3.15
C CYS A 88 -11.22 6.88 -4.17
N GLU A 89 -12.53 6.79 -3.97
CA GLU A 89 -13.44 6.09 -4.88
C GLU A 89 -13.46 6.72 -6.28
N LYS A 90 -13.39 8.06 -6.36
CA LYS A 90 -13.21 8.74 -7.64
C LYS A 90 -11.91 8.31 -8.32
N TRP A 91 -10.79 8.37 -7.61
CA TRP A 91 -9.50 7.91 -8.12
C TRP A 91 -9.55 6.45 -8.57
N ARG A 92 -10.13 5.56 -7.77
CA ARG A 92 -10.28 4.14 -8.10
C ARG A 92 -11.03 3.91 -9.41
N ARG A 93 -12.07 4.69 -9.69
CA ARG A 93 -12.83 4.59 -10.94
C ARG A 93 -12.09 5.13 -12.16
N GLU A 94 -11.30 6.19 -12.00
CA GLU A 94 -10.70 6.93 -13.11
C GLU A 94 -9.25 6.48 -13.42
N TYR A 95 -8.59 5.80 -12.48
CA TYR A 95 -7.15 5.53 -12.56
C TYR A 95 -6.75 4.77 -13.84
N ALA A 96 -5.69 5.25 -14.50
CA ALA A 96 -5.15 4.70 -15.74
C ALA A 96 -6.21 4.51 -16.85
N GLY A 97 -7.33 5.24 -16.81
CA GLY A 97 -8.41 5.17 -17.81
C GLY A 97 -9.25 3.89 -17.77
N VAL A 98 -8.89 2.91 -16.94
CA VAL A 98 -9.57 1.61 -16.81
C VAL A 98 -10.15 1.38 -15.41
N GLY A 99 -9.68 2.14 -14.42
CA GLY A 99 -10.00 1.94 -13.01
C GLY A 99 -9.10 0.88 -12.35
N VAL A 100 -8.93 0.99 -11.03
CA VAL A 100 -8.01 0.16 -10.24
C VAL A 100 -8.39 -1.32 -10.26
N ASP A 101 -9.69 -1.62 -10.16
CA ASP A 101 -10.19 -3.01 -10.16
C ASP A 101 -9.89 -3.73 -11.48
N GLU A 102 -10.00 -3.03 -12.61
CA GLU A 102 -9.70 -3.61 -13.92
C GLU A 102 -8.19 -3.63 -14.18
N LEU A 103 -7.47 -2.61 -13.69
CA LEU A 103 -6.02 -2.57 -13.76
C LEU A 103 -5.40 -3.80 -13.08
N VAL A 104 -5.72 -4.10 -11.82
CA VAL A 104 -5.13 -5.25 -11.12
C VAL A 104 -5.42 -6.58 -11.82
N ARG A 105 -6.58 -6.68 -12.47
CA ARG A 105 -7.05 -7.89 -13.17
C ARG A 105 -6.34 -8.10 -14.51
N THR A 106 -5.92 -7.01 -15.16
CA THR A 106 -5.41 -7.05 -16.54
C THR A 106 -3.96 -6.60 -16.71
N PHE A 107 -3.35 -6.01 -15.68
CA PHE A 107 -1.99 -5.51 -15.74
C PHE A 107 -0.97 -6.65 -15.77
N ASP A 108 -0.24 -6.71 -16.89
CA ASP A 108 0.85 -7.65 -17.15
C ASP A 108 2.18 -6.89 -17.12
N TYR A 109 2.97 -7.15 -16.09
CA TYR A 109 4.29 -6.56 -15.92
C TYR A 109 5.38 -7.48 -16.46
N LYS A 110 5.30 -7.80 -17.75
CA LYS A 110 6.21 -8.74 -18.44
C LYS A 110 7.69 -8.36 -18.31
N GLU A 111 8.00 -7.07 -18.19
CA GLU A 111 9.37 -6.58 -18.02
C GLU A 111 9.90 -6.69 -16.57
N ARG A 112 9.09 -7.19 -15.62
CA ARG A 112 9.46 -7.31 -14.20
C ARG A 112 10.83 -7.95 -13.96
N PRO A 113 11.22 -9.07 -14.61
CA PRO A 113 12.54 -9.67 -14.41
C PRO A 113 13.69 -8.75 -14.81
N GLU A 114 13.52 -7.92 -15.86
CA GLU A 114 14.52 -6.96 -16.30
C GLU A 114 14.55 -5.72 -15.39
N VAL A 115 13.38 -5.24 -14.97
CA VAL A 115 13.27 -4.14 -14.00
C VAL A 115 13.94 -4.51 -12.67
N PHE A 116 13.76 -5.73 -12.18
CA PHE A 116 14.32 -6.19 -10.90
C PHE A 116 15.85 -6.27 -10.89
N LYS A 117 16.54 -6.21 -12.04
CA LYS A 117 18.00 -6.07 -12.07
C LYS A 117 18.45 -4.70 -11.52
N TYR A 118 17.58 -3.69 -11.61
CA TYR A 118 17.85 -2.32 -11.19
C TYR A 118 17.01 -1.89 -9.99
N TYR A 119 15.75 -2.33 -9.93
CA TYR A 119 14.82 -1.92 -8.89
C TYR A 119 13.94 -3.08 -8.41
N PRO A 120 14.50 -4.00 -7.58
CA PRO A 120 13.72 -5.05 -6.93
C PRO A 120 12.66 -4.46 -5.99
N GLN A 121 11.41 -4.89 -6.18
CA GLN A 121 10.24 -4.55 -5.36
C GLN A 121 9.36 -5.78 -5.21
N PHE A 122 9.30 -6.41 -4.04
CA PHE A 122 8.60 -7.69 -3.92
C PHE A 122 8.08 -7.96 -2.52
N TYR A 123 6.95 -8.68 -2.46
CA TYR A 123 6.49 -9.30 -1.22
C TYR A 123 7.18 -10.65 -1.01
N HIS A 124 7.49 -10.96 0.24
CA HIS A 124 8.12 -12.21 0.61
C HIS A 124 7.80 -12.61 2.05
N LYS A 125 6.94 -13.61 2.19
CA LYS A 125 6.56 -14.26 3.45
C LYS A 125 6.04 -13.24 4.47
N THR A 126 6.24 -13.49 5.75
CA THR A 126 5.67 -12.70 6.84
C THR A 126 6.67 -12.37 7.94
N ASP A 127 6.42 -11.28 8.66
CA ASP A 127 7.09 -10.96 9.90
C ASP A 127 6.56 -11.84 11.06
N LYS A 128 7.10 -11.66 12.27
CA LYS A 128 6.69 -12.40 13.48
C LYS A 128 5.27 -12.06 13.96
N ASP A 129 4.74 -10.92 13.52
CA ASP A 129 3.35 -10.52 13.77
C ASP A 129 2.43 -10.98 12.63
N GLY A 130 2.93 -11.78 11.68
CA GLY A 130 2.19 -12.32 10.54
C GLY A 130 1.96 -11.35 9.37
N ARG A 131 2.45 -10.10 9.45
CA ARG A 131 2.28 -9.12 8.36
C ARG A 131 3.05 -9.56 7.11
N PRO A 132 2.49 -9.38 5.90
CA PRO A 132 3.25 -9.59 4.67
C PRO A 132 4.48 -8.67 4.65
N VAL A 133 5.67 -9.23 4.38
CA VAL A 133 6.91 -8.45 4.30
C VAL A 133 7.10 -7.95 2.88
N TYR A 134 7.18 -6.64 2.71
CA TYR A 134 7.48 -5.97 1.45
C TYR A 134 8.95 -5.53 1.46
N ILE A 135 9.70 -5.81 0.39
CA ILE A 135 11.11 -5.48 0.29
C ILE A 135 11.35 -4.65 -0.96
N GLU A 136 12.06 -3.53 -0.78
CA GLU A 136 12.42 -2.61 -1.84
C GLU A 136 13.91 -2.27 -1.77
N GLN A 137 14.62 -2.40 -2.89
CA GLN A 137 16.06 -2.10 -2.98
C GLN A 137 16.29 -0.90 -3.89
N LEU A 138 16.57 0.26 -3.29
CA LEU A 138 16.82 1.52 -4.01
C LEU A 138 18.28 1.67 -4.47
N GLY A 139 19.18 0.90 -3.87
CA GLY A 139 20.61 0.95 -4.13
C GLY A 139 21.04 0.78 -5.58
N ASN A 140 20.34 -0.10 -6.29
CA ASN A 140 20.66 -0.50 -7.65
C ASN A 140 19.92 0.34 -8.70
N VAL A 141 19.12 1.34 -8.28
CA VAL A 141 18.28 2.12 -9.18
C VAL A 141 19.16 2.89 -10.17
N ASP A 142 18.94 2.58 -11.44
CA ASP A 142 19.47 3.29 -12.60
C ASP A 142 18.30 3.72 -13.47
N LEU A 143 17.90 4.99 -13.32
CA LEU A 143 16.76 5.54 -14.05
C LEU A 143 17.00 5.56 -15.58
N THR A 144 18.26 5.67 -16.02
CA THR A 144 18.60 5.66 -17.45
C THR A 144 18.46 4.27 -18.03
N ALA A 145 18.82 3.23 -17.28
CA ALA A 145 18.59 1.85 -17.69
C ALA A 145 17.09 1.50 -17.62
N LEU A 146 16.41 1.89 -16.55
CA LEU A 146 14.98 1.65 -16.37
C LEU A 146 14.13 2.30 -17.47
N ALA A 147 14.45 3.53 -17.89
CA ALA A 147 13.74 4.22 -18.97
C ALA A 147 13.85 3.52 -20.34
N LYS A 148 14.77 2.57 -20.50
CA LYS A 148 14.88 1.72 -21.72
C LYS A 148 14.06 0.43 -21.62
N ILE A 149 13.57 0.10 -20.43
CA ILE A 149 12.91 -1.18 -20.12
C ILE A 149 11.42 -0.95 -19.83
N THR A 150 11.11 0.12 -19.10
CA THR A 150 9.76 0.43 -18.60
C THR A 150 9.56 1.94 -18.54
N SER A 151 8.37 2.37 -18.12
CA SER A 151 8.04 3.77 -17.88
C SER A 151 7.71 4.02 -16.41
N GLN A 152 7.75 5.29 -15.98
CA GLN A 152 7.38 5.65 -14.62
C GLN A 152 5.92 5.29 -14.34
N GLU A 153 5.05 5.45 -15.33
CA GLU A 153 3.62 5.11 -15.26
C GLU A 153 3.43 3.63 -14.98
N ARG A 154 4.11 2.75 -15.73
CA ARG A 154 4.03 1.30 -15.53
C ARG A 154 4.60 0.86 -14.18
N MET A 155 5.65 1.51 -13.69
CA MET A 155 6.16 1.26 -12.34
C MET A 155 5.14 1.64 -11.25
N VAL A 156 4.44 2.77 -11.42
CA VAL A 156 3.40 3.19 -10.47
C VAL A 156 2.15 2.31 -10.59
N GLN A 157 1.76 1.88 -11.79
CA GLN A 157 0.68 0.91 -12.01
C GLN A 157 1.01 -0.44 -11.35
N ASN A 158 2.26 -0.91 -11.45
CA ASN A 158 2.73 -2.09 -10.75
C ASN A 158 2.59 -1.92 -9.23
N LEU A 159 2.99 -0.77 -8.68
CA LEU A 159 2.80 -0.48 -7.24
C LEU A 159 1.32 -0.54 -6.83
N VAL A 160 0.43 0.08 -7.60
CA VAL A 160 -1.02 0.04 -7.33
C VAL A 160 -1.53 -1.41 -7.35
N CYS A 161 -1.14 -2.20 -8.35
CA CYS A 161 -1.49 -3.63 -8.41
C CYS A 161 -0.95 -4.40 -7.19
N GLU A 162 0.27 -4.10 -6.73
CA GLU A 162 0.84 -4.72 -5.54
C GLU A 162 0.12 -4.29 -4.25
N TYR A 163 -0.43 -3.08 -4.18
CA TYR A 163 -1.31 -2.66 -3.07
C TYR A 163 -2.67 -3.33 -3.10
N GLU A 164 -3.29 -3.50 -4.26
CA GLU A 164 -4.52 -4.28 -4.39
C GLU A 164 -4.28 -5.73 -3.97
N LYS A 165 -3.23 -6.38 -4.47
CA LYS A 165 -2.83 -7.73 -4.07
C LYS A 165 -2.49 -7.83 -2.57
N MET A 166 -1.83 -6.80 -2.02
CA MET A 166 -1.58 -6.72 -0.58
C MET A 166 -2.90 -6.69 0.21
N ALA A 167 -3.84 -5.83 -0.21
CA ALA A 167 -5.15 -5.72 0.42
C ALA A 167 -5.95 -7.02 0.31
N ASP A 168 -5.89 -7.69 -0.84
CA ASP A 168 -6.55 -8.96 -1.15
C ASP A 168 -5.84 -9.66 -2.32
N PRO A 169 -5.21 -10.85 -2.14
CA PRO A 169 -5.48 -11.82 -1.07
C PRO A 169 -4.46 -11.86 0.09
N ARG A 170 -3.39 -11.04 0.08
CA ARG A 170 -2.30 -11.22 1.05
C ARG A 170 -2.73 -11.03 2.50
N LEU A 171 -3.32 -9.88 2.82
CA LEU A 171 -3.76 -9.59 4.20
C LEU A 171 -4.85 -10.54 4.70
N PRO A 172 -5.88 -10.90 3.91
CA PRO A 172 -6.84 -11.95 4.27
C PRO A 172 -6.18 -13.31 4.56
N ALA A 173 -5.29 -13.78 3.67
CA ALA A 173 -4.60 -15.05 3.86
C ALA A 173 -3.69 -15.03 5.11
N CYS A 174 -2.96 -13.94 5.34
CA CYS A 174 -2.18 -13.77 6.55
C CYS A 174 -3.08 -13.74 7.80
N SER A 175 -4.23 -13.08 7.76
CA SER A 175 -5.18 -13.03 8.88
C SER A 175 -5.71 -14.42 9.23
N ARG A 176 -6.06 -15.24 8.23
CA ARG A 176 -6.48 -16.64 8.45
C ARG A 176 -5.38 -17.46 9.09
N LYS A 177 -4.14 -17.35 8.59
CA LYS A 177 -3.00 -18.09 9.13
C LYS A 177 -2.63 -17.67 10.56
N SER A 178 -2.71 -16.38 10.86
CA SER A 178 -2.35 -15.84 12.18
C SER A 178 -3.44 -16.01 13.24
N GLY A 179 -4.70 -16.17 12.82
CA GLY A 179 -5.85 -16.28 13.74
C GLY A 179 -6.34 -14.95 14.31
N TYR A 180 -5.86 -13.81 13.77
CA TYR A 180 -6.29 -12.45 14.12
C TYR A 180 -6.20 -11.53 12.90
N LEU A 181 -6.81 -10.35 12.97
CA LEU A 181 -6.86 -9.42 11.85
C LEU A 181 -5.47 -8.83 11.55
N LEU A 182 -5.10 -8.84 10.27
CA LEU A 182 -3.98 -8.10 9.74
C LEU A 182 -4.45 -7.06 8.72
N GLU A 183 -4.22 -5.79 9.03
CA GLU A 183 -4.54 -4.67 8.13
C GLU A 183 -3.31 -4.05 7.45
N THR A 184 -2.10 -4.45 7.87
CA THR A 184 -0.85 -3.72 7.60
C THR A 184 0.28 -4.63 7.10
N SER A 185 1.23 -4.05 6.37
CA SER A 185 2.48 -4.70 5.95
C SER A 185 3.69 -4.30 6.81
N CYS A 186 4.76 -5.11 6.72
CA CYS A 186 6.09 -4.79 7.23
C CYS A 186 7.02 -4.51 6.05
N SER A 187 7.47 -3.27 5.88
CA SER A 187 8.31 -2.87 4.76
C SER A 187 9.79 -2.81 5.14
N ILE A 188 10.66 -3.28 4.24
CA ILE A 188 12.12 -3.16 4.34
C ILE A 188 12.61 -2.38 3.11
N LEU A 189 13.21 -1.22 3.34
CA LEU A 189 13.78 -0.35 2.33
C LEU A 189 15.30 -0.37 2.44
N ASP A 190 15.97 -0.96 1.46
CA ASP A 190 17.43 -1.02 1.40
C ASP A 190 18.02 0.16 0.61
N LEU A 191 18.81 0.98 1.31
CA LEU A 191 19.49 2.14 0.75
C LEU A 191 20.96 1.88 0.40
N LYS A 192 21.43 0.63 0.44
CA LYS A 192 22.82 0.28 0.12
C LYS A 192 23.22 0.75 -1.28
N GLY A 193 24.12 1.70 -1.40
CA GLY A 193 24.56 2.23 -2.70
C GLY A 193 23.77 3.46 -3.18
N VAL A 194 22.77 3.92 -2.42
CA VAL A 194 22.11 5.21 -2.68
C VAL A 194 23.09 6.34 -2.36
N GLY A 195 23.64 6.97 -3.39
CA GLY A 195 24.43 8.18 -3.29
C GLY A 195 23.55 9.44 -3.18
N ILE A 196 24.00 10.46 -2.44
CA ILE A 196 23.28 11.73 -2.25
C ILE A 196 22.92 12.39 -3.60
N ALA A 197 23.79 12.27 -4.62
CA ALA A 197 23.56 12.83 -5.96
C ALA A 197 22.41 12.15 -6.73
N LYS A 198 22.08 10.89 -6.43
CA LYS A 198 20.96 10.14 -7.03
C LYS A 198 19.66 10.25 -6.23
N ALA A 199 19.72 10.75 -5.00
CA ALA A 199 18.53 10.90 -4.15
C ALA A 199 17.54 11.91 -4.74
N THR A 200 18.02 12.94 -5.43
CA THR A 200 17.16 13.96 -6.06
C THR A 200 16.39 13.42 -7.27
N SER A 201 17.00 12.54 -8.06
CA SER A 201 16.38 12.02 -9.28
C SER A 201 15.22 11.06 -9.00
N VAL A 202 15.16 10.46 -7.81
CA VAL A 202 14.06 9.55 -7.41
C VAL A 202 12.93 10.26 -6.66
N TYR A 203 13.07 11.55 -6.31
CA TYR A 203 12.07 12.25 -5.51
C TYR A 203 10.69 12.30 -6.16
N GLY A 204 10.61 12.54 -7.48
CA GLY A 204 9.31 12.58 -8.18
C GLY A 204 8.55 11.25 -8.09
N TYR A 205 9.26 10.13 -8.24
CA TYR A 205 8.69 8.80 -8.05
C TYR A 205 8.25 8.59 -6.60
N LEU A 206 9.13 8.86 -5.62
CA LEU A 206 8.81 8.69 -4.20
C LEU A 206 7.64 9.58 -3.73
N GLN A 207 7.52 10.80 -4.28
CA GLN A 207 6.39 11.69 -4.02
C GLN A 207 5.07 11.11 -4.56
N ALA A 208 5.07 10.59 -5.80
CA ALA A 208 3.90 9.95 -6.38
C ALA A 208 3.47 8.72 -5.57
N VAL A 209 4.42 7.86 -5.20
CA VAL A 209 4.20 6.70 -4.33
C VAL A 209 3.60 7.14 -3.00
N SER A 210 4.23 8.10 -2.31
CA SER A 210 3.75 8.59 -1.02
C SER A 210 2.34 9.19 -1.11
N ALA A 211 2.02 9.92 -2.19
CA ALA A 211 0.69 10.48 -2.39
C ALA A 211 -0.37 9.38 -2.58
N ILE A 212 -0.06 8.34 -3.36
CA ILE A 212 -0.96 7.19 -3.53
C ILE A 212 -1.18 6.47 -2.20
N SER A 213 -0.10 6.15 -1.48
CA SER A 213 -0.19 5.43 -0.21
C SER A 213 -1.02 6.18 0.84
N GLN A 214 -0.80 7.50 0.99
CA GLN A 214 -1.46 8.30 2.02
C GLN A 214 -2.92 8.63 1.69
N ASN A 215 -3.24 8.86 0.42
CA ASN A 215 -4.58 9.30 0.03
C ASN A 215 -5.52 8.13 -0.26
N TYR A 216 -5.02 7.02 -0.78
CA TYR A 216 -5.85 5.93 -1.30
C TYR A 216 -5.69 4.62 -0.53
N TYR A 217 -4.58 4.44 0.21
CA TYR A 217 -4.31 3.26 1.03
C TYR A 217 -4.05 3.61 2.50
N PRO A 218 -4.97 4.35 3.16
CA PRO A 218 -4.77 4.77 4.54
C PRO A 218 -4.57 3.57 5.47
N GLU A 219 -3.74 3.79 6.50
CA GLU A 219 -3.53 2.85 7.61
C GLU A 219 -3.01 1.46 7.19
N ARG A 220 -2.26 1.38 6.08
CA ARG A 220 -1.67 0.12 5.57
C ARG A 220 -0.22 -0.14 5.99
N LEU A 221 0.50 0.87 6.49
CA LEU A 221 1.86 0.68 7.01
C LEU A 221 1.84 0.22 8.47
N GLY A 222 2.47 -0.93 8.75
CA GLY A 222 2.62 -1.47 10.10
C GLY A 222 4.00 -1.16 10.68
N LYS A 223 5.06 -1.55 9.96
CA LYS A 223 6.46 -1.23 10.27
C LYS A 223 7.22 -0.87 8.99
N LEU A 224 8.18 0.03 9.09
CA LEU A 224 9.12 0.36 8.02
C LEU A 224 10.55 0.30 8.57
N TYR A 225 11.38 -0.58 8.02
CA TYR A 225 12.80 -0.65 8.29
C TYR A 225 13.56 -0.06 7.10
N VAL A 226 14.26 1.05 7.33
CA VAL A 226 15.20 1.62 6.35
C VAL A 226 16.59 1.15 6.73
N ILE A 227 17.21 0.30 5.92
CA ILE A 227 18.50 -0.33 6.20
C ILE A 227 19.60 0.21 5.31
N ASN A 228 20.86 0.02 5.73
CA ASN A 228 22.02 0.58 5.05
C ASN A 228 21.90 2.10 4.81
N ALA A 229 21.23 2.80 5.74
CA ALA A 229 21.05 4.23 5.62
C ALA A 229 22.41 4.95 5.66
N PRO A 230 22.73 5.82 4.68
CA PRO A 230 24.00 6.53 4.68
C PRO A 230 24.12 7.43 5.90
N TRP A 231 25.34 7.72 6.35
CA TRP A 231 25.61 8.48 7.58
C TRP A 231 24.94 9.87 7.64
N GLY A 232 24.60 10.47 6.49
CA GLY A 232 23.84 11.73 6.39
C GLY A 232 22.31 11.57 6.30
N PHE A 233 21.78 10.36 6.20
CA PHE A 233 20.35 10.10 6.00
C PHE A 233 19.49 10.56 7.17
N ALA A 234 20.04 10.59 8.39
CA ALA A 234 19.35 11.13 9.57
C ALA A 234 18.89 12.59 9.36
N GLY A 235 19.69 13.40 8.63
CA GLY A 235 19.31 14.76 8.24
C GLY A 235 18.17 14.80 7.22
N VAL A 236 18.24 13.97 6.19
CA VAL A 236 17.18 13.83 5.17
C VAL A 236 15.87 13.37 5.82
N PHE A 237 15.93 12.36 6.67
CA PHE A 237 14.75 11.86 7.35
C PHE A 237 14.15 12.89 8.31
N SER A 238 14.97 13.69 9.00
CA SER A 238 14.47 14.77 9.86
C SER A 238 13.67 15.82 9.07
N PHE A 239 13.99 16.03 7.80
CA PHE A 239 13.18 16.85 6.89
C PHE A 239 11.89 16.13 6.49
N VAL A 240 11.97 14.86 6.07
CA VAL A 240 10.81 14.04 5.66
C VAL A 240 9.78 13.90 6.78
N LYS A 241 10.22 13.74 8.04
CA LYS A 241 9.35 13.67 9.22
C LYS A 241 8.35 14.82 9.33
N LYS A 242 8.69 16.01 8.81
CA LYS A 242 7.79 17.19 8.86
C LYS A 242 6.52 17.01 8.02
N PHE A 243 6.53 16.04 7.10
CA PHE A 243 5.44 15.74 6.17
C PHE A 243 4.73 14.41 6.51
N LEU A 244 5.18 13.72 7.56
CA LEU A 244 4.58 12.46 8.02
C LEU A 244 3.82 12.72 9.32
N ASP A 245 2.68 12.06 9.50
CA ASP A 245 1.98 12.12 10.77
C ASP A 245 2.79 11.39 11.87
N PRO A 246 2.62 11.76 13.15
CA PRO A 246 3.40 11.17 14.25
C PRO A 246 3.25 9.64 14.39
N VAL A 247 2.09 9.07 14.02
CA VAL A 247 1.85 7.62 14.09
C VAL A 247 2.70 6.92 13.04
N THR A 248 2.78 7.46 11.83
CA THR A 248 3.68 6.95 10.79
C THR A 248 5.14 7.04 11.21
N VAL A 249 5.59 8.15 11.80
CA VAL A 249 6.99 8.31 12.24
C VAL A 249 7.40 7.24 13.26
N ASN A 250 6.51 6.86 14.18
CA ASN A 250 6.78 5.84 15.20
C ASN A 250 6.93 4.42 14.62
N LYS A 251 6.49 4.19 13.39
CA LYS A 251 6.63 2.90 12.69
C LYS A 251 7.94 2.77 11.93
N ILE A 252 8.75 3.84 11.84
CA ILE A 252 9.96 3.91 11.01
C ILE A 252 11.21 3.67 11.85
N HIS A 253 11.98 2.66 11.46
CA HIS A 253 13.25 2.27 12.06
C HIS A 253 14.36 2.52 11.05
N ILE A 254 15.27 3.45 11.34
CA ILE A 254 16.42 3.76 10.47
C ILE A 254 17.66 3.10 11.04
N LEU A 255 18.26 2.23 10.22
CA LEU A 255 19.36 1.37 10.57
C LEU A 255 20.54 1.61 9.62
N GLY A 256 21.75 1.57 10.18
CA GLY A 256 23.00 1.58 9.41
C GLY A 256 23.30 0.22 8.79
N SER A 257 24.58 -0.14 8.70
CA SER A 257 25.02 -1.42 8.13
C SER A 257 24.89 -2.64 9.06
N GLY A 258 24.70 -2.45 10.36
CA GLY A 258 24.50 -3.53 11.35
C GLY A 258 23.03 -3.80 11.65
N TYR A 259 22.19 -3.83 10.62
CA TYR A 259 20.72 -3.89 10.73
C TYR A 259 20.18 -5.29 11.02
N GLU A 260 20.97 -6.34 10.78
CA GLU A 260 20.52 -7.74 10.73
C GLU A 260 19.87 -8.18 12.03
N LYS A 261 20.44 -7.76 13.18
CA LYS A 261 19.87 -8.08 14.51
C LYS A 261 18.46 -7.52 14.68
N GLU A 262 18.22 -6.29 14.23
CA GLU A 262 16.91 -5.64 14.34
C GLU A 262 15.90 -6.24 13.35
N LEU A 263 16.33 -6.59 12.13
CA LEU A 263 15.48 -7.30 11.19
C LEU A 263 15.11 -8.70 11.71
N LEU A 264 16.07 -9.47 12.23
CA LEU A 264 15.82 -10.79 12.82
C LEU A 264 15.01 -10.73 14.11
N ALA A 265 14.98 -9.58 14.79
CA ALA A 265 14.08 -9.35 15.91
C ALA A 265 12.62 -9.30 15.43
N GLN A 266 12.34 -8.81 14.21
CA GLN A 266 10.99 -8.67 13.68
C GLN A 266 10.57 -9.74 12.68
N VAL A 267 11.47 -10.23 11.82
CA VAL A 267 11.20 -11.20 10.77
C VAL A 267 11.88 -12.53 11.15
N PRO A 268 11.17 -13.67 11.13
CA PRO A 268 11.81 -14.97 11.36
C PRO A 268 12.97 -15.20 10.38
N ALA A 269 14.04 -15.85 10.82
CA ALA A 269 15.24 -16.04 9.99
C ALA A 269 14.90 -16.81 8.71
N GLU A 270 14.06 -17.83 8.81
CA GLU A 270 13.54 -18.67 7.73
C GLU A 270 12.62 -17.92 6.76
N ASN A 271 12.13 -16.74 7.15
CA ASN A 271 11.30 -15.86 6.32
C ASN A 271 12.09 -14.72 5.69
N LEU A 272 13.27 -14.38 6.23
CA LEU A 272 14.09 -13.30 5.72
C LEU A 272 15.09 -13.85 4.66
N PRO A 273 15.21 -13.22 3.48
CA PRO A 273 16.22 -13.64 2.49
C PRO A 273 17.64 -13.61 3.04
N LYS A 274 18.49 -14.54 2.59
CA LYS A 274 19.93 -14.57 2.95
C LYS A 274 20.65 -13.24 2.73
N LEU A 275 20.26 -12.48 1.71
CA LEU A 275 20.79 -11.14 1.40
C LEU A 275 20.67 -10.15 2.58
N PHE A 276 19.66 -10.32 3.45
CA PHE A 276 19.38 -9.44 4.59
C PHE A 276 19.70 -10.08 5.95
N GLY A 277 20.50 -11.16 5.95
CA GLY A 277 20.94 -11.85 7.17
C GLY A 277 20.01 -12.96 7.66
N GLY A 278 19.00 -13.36 6.88
CA GLY A 278 18.17 -14.53 7.16
C GLY A 278 18.72 -15.84 6.59
N THR A 279 17.86 -16.86 6.54
CA THR A 279 18.19 -18.20 6.02
C THR A 279 17.33 -18.60 4.82
N CYS A 280 16.34 -17.78 4.43
CA CYS A 280 15.42 -18.11 3.35
C CYS A 280 16.11 -18.14 1.98
N GLU A 281 15.85 -19.21 1.22
CA GLU A 281 16.27 -19.40 -0.15
C GLU A 281 15.15 -20.12 -0.92
N CYS A 282 14.47 -19.40 -1.81
CA CYS A 282 13.42 -19.96 -2.65
C CYS A 282 13.98 -20.49 -3.98
N ALA A 283 13.35 -21.54 -4.52
CA ALA A 283 13.56 -21.95 -5.90
C ALA A 283 13.22 -20.77 -6.83
N GLY A 284 14.13 -20.41 -7.74
CA GLY A 284 14.00 -19.22 -8.60
C GLY A 284 14.34 -17.88 -7.94
N GLY A 285 14.77 -17.89 -6.66
CA GLY A 285 15.17 -16.71 -5.91
C GLY A 285 14.02 -16.03 -5.16
N CYS A 286 14.30 -15.50 -3.96
CA CYS A 286 13.27 -14.90 -3.10
C CYS A 286 12.55 -13.73 -3.77
N MET A 287 13.27 -12.94 -4.57
CA MET A 287 12.73 -11.72 -5.21
C MET A 287 11.59 -12.00 -6.19
N LEU A 288 11.62 -13.13 -6.90
CA LEU A 288 10.63 -13.48 -7.92
C LEU A 288 9.60 -14.50 -7.42
N SER A 289 9.75 -14.99 -6.18
CA SER A 289 8.96 -16.09 -5.65
C SER A 289 7.51 -15.73 -5.30
N ASP A 290 7.25 -14.49 -4.87
CA ASP A 290 6.00 -14.08 -4.21
C ASP A 290 5.53 -15.08 -3.12
N ALA A 291 6.48 -15.76 -2.46
CA ALA A 291 6.16 -16.79 -1.48
C ALA A 291 5.46 -16.19 -0.26
N GLY A 292 4.39 -16.82 0.23
CA GLY A 292 3.69 -16.38 1.44
C GLY A 292 2.40 -17.15 1.68
N PRO A 293 1.65 -16.84 2.76
CA PRO A 293 0.37 -17.49 3.06
C PRO A 293 -0.65 -17.40 1.92
N TRP A 294 -0.57 -16.37 1.08
CA TRP A 294 -1.42 -16.19 -0.09
C TRP A 294 -1.12 -17.12 -1.27
N GLN A 295 -0.06 -17.93 -1.19
CA GLN A 295 0.23 -19.00 -2.15
C GLN A 295 -0.07 -20.40 -1.57
N ASP A 296 -0.50 -20.47 -0.31
CA ASP A 296 -0.78 -21.72 0.39
C ASP A 296 -2.28 -22.04 0.30
N SER A 297 -2.62 -23.21 -0.27
CA SER A 297 -4.00 -23.67 -0.46
C SER A 297 -4.83 -23.74 0.82
N GLN A 298 -4.19 -23.81 1.99
CA GLN A 298 -4.88 -23.78 3.27
C GLN A 298 -5.43 -22.39 3.62
N TRP A 299 -4.79 -21.32 3.15
CA TRP A 299 -5.07 -19.94 3.59
C TRP A 299 -5.54 -19.01 2.47
N VAL A 300 -5.16 -19.31 1.23
CA VAL A 300 -5.56 -18.53 0.06
C VAL A 300 -7.05 -18.73 -0.24
N LYS A 301 -7.70 -17.63 -0.64
CA LYS A 301 -9.00 -17.62 -1.30
C LYS A 301 -8.91 -16.66 -2.48
N PRO A 302 -9.74 -16.83 -3.52
CA PRO A 302 -9.79 -15.90 -4.64
C PRO A 302 -10.06 -14.47 -4.14
N ALA A 303 -9.36 -13.51 -4.71
CA ALA A 303 -9.57 -12.11 -4.37
C ALA A 303 -10.87 -11.59 -5.01
N ASN A 304 -11.48 -10.58 -4.41
CA ASN A 304 -12.74 -10.00 -4.91
C ASN A 304 -12.61 -9.51 -6.36
N TRP A 305 -11.48 -8.91 -6.72
CA TRP A 305 -11.20 -8.43 -8.07
C TRP A 305 -11.00 -9.56 -9.10
N GLU A 306 -10.76 -10.80 -8.67
CA GLU A 306 -10.69 -11.98 -9.56
C GLU A 306 -12.08 -12.51 -9.95
N THR A 307 -13.12 -12.22 -9.15
CA THR A 307 -14.44 -12.86 -9.30
C THR A 307 -15.33 -12.26 -10.40
N LYS A 308 -14.98 -11.10 -10.97
CA LYS A 308 -15.63 -10.56 -12.17
C LYS A 308 -15.26 -11.40 -13.39
N LYS A 309 -16.11 -12.39 -13.72
CA LYS A 309 -16.01 -13.18 -14.95
C LYS A 309 -16.19 -12.26 -16.17
N GLY A 310 -15.25 -12.29 -17.12
CA GLY A 310 -15.57 -11.94 -18.51
C GLY A 310 -14.72 -10.90 -19.24
N ALA A 311 -13.50 -10.55 -18.82
CA ALA A 311 -12.62 -9.81 -19.72
C ALA A 311 -11.22 -10.45 -19.78
N ASP A 312 -10.77 -10.74 -20.99
CA ASP A 312 -9.42 -11.23 -21.26
C ASP A 312 -8.38 -10.20 -20.80
N ALA A 313 -7.12 -10.61 -20.66
CA ALA A 313 -6.02 -9.69 -20.45
C ALA A 313 -5.99 -8.67 -21.61
N ILE A 314 -6.16 -7.38 -21.32
CA ILE A 314 -6.04 -6.31 -22.32
C ILE A 314 -4.56 -6.02 -22.59
N ASP A 315 -4.24 -5.58 -23.81
CA ASP A 315 -2.93 -4.97 -24.07
C ASP A 315 -2.82 -3.64 -23.32
N ASN A 316 -2.22 -3.71 -22.13
CA ASN A 316 -2.04 -2.60 -21.22
C ASN A 316 -0.76 -1.79 -21.47
N THR A 317 -0.03 -2.03 -22.57
CA THR A 317 1.24 -1.35 -22.85
C THR A 317 1.11 0.16 -23.00
N ASN A 318 -0.08 0.66 -23.34
CA ASN A 318 -0.37 2.07 -23.57
C ASN A 318 -1.37 2.69 -22.56
N LEU A 319 -1.54 2.10 -21.37
CA LEU A 319 -2.43 2.69 -20.36
C LEU A 319 -1.91 4.07 -19.91
N PRO A 320 -2.79 5.10 -19.85
CA PRO A 320 -2.38 6.45 -19.46
C PRO A 320 -1.81 6.49 -18.04
N GLY A 321 -0.93 7.45 -17.81
CA GLY A 321 -0.27 7.64 -16.53
C GLY A 321 -1.21 8.09 -15.40
N PRO A 322 -0.77 7.98 -14.14
CA PRO A 322 -1.54 8.34 -12.94
C PRO A 322 -2.12 9.76 -12.90
N MET A 323 -1.61 10.68 -13.72
CA MET A 323 -1.79 12.13 -13.61
C MET A 323 -2.48 12.78 -14.83
N GLY A 324 -2.97 11.98 -15.80
CA GLY A 324 -3.35 12.51 -17.11
C GLY A 324 -2.16 13.16 -17.83
N ASP A 325 -2.41 14.02 -18.83
CA ASP A 325 -1.39 14.76 -19.62
C ASP A 325 -0.54 15.77 -18.80
N LYS A 326 -0.34 15.55 -17.50
CA LYS A 326 0.50 16.39 -16.65
C LYS A 326 1.89 15.78 -16.55
N VAL A 327 2.80 16.31 -17.35
CA VAL A 327 4.23 15.97 -17.33
C VAL A 327 4.86 16.61 -16.09
N VAL A 328 5.63 15.83 -15.33
CA VAL A 328 6.46 16.36 -14.24
C VAL A 328 7.81 16.75 -14.83
N GLU A 329 7.97 18.02 -15.20
CA GLU A 329 9.25 18.57 -15.63
C GLU A 329 9.90 19.31 -14.45
N ASN A 330 11.10 18.89 -14.05
CA ASN A 330 11.88 19.51 -12.96
C ASN A 330 11.12 19.70 -11.63
N GLY A 331 10.29 18.73 -11.24
CA GLY A 331 9.60 18.75 -9.95
C GLY A 331 8.46 19.78 -9.87
N LYS A 332 7.99 20.31 -11.00
CA LYS A 332 6.74 21.07 -11.09
C LYS A 332 5.74 20.32 -11.97
N VAL A 333 4.49 20.28 -11.52
CA VAL A 333 3.37 19.75 -12.31
C VAL A 333 2.95 20.84 -13.30
N THR A 334 3.11 20.59 -14.60
CA THR A 334 2.61 21.46 -15.67
C THR A 334 1.65 20.69 -16.57
N GLU A 335 0.65 21.38 -17.11
CA GLU A 335 -0.25 20.80 -18.13
C GLU A 335 0.49 20.71 -19.46
N ALA A 336 0.40 19.57 -20.16
CA ALA A 336 0.95 19.46 -21.50
C ALA A 336 0.27 20.49 -22.41
N GLY A 337 1.08 21.40 -22.95
CA GLY A 337 0.63 22.39 -23.91
C GLY A 337 -0.01 21.70 -25.11
N HIS A 338 -1.33 21.86 -25.25
CA HIS A 338 -2.01 21.55 -26.49
C HIS A 338 -1.38 22.40 -27.59
N ALA A 339 -0.81 21.76 -28.62
CA ALA A 339 -0.44 22.43 -29.85
C ALA A 339 -1.70 23.14 -30.38
N GLY A 340 -1.64 24.47 -30.42
CA GLY A 340 -2.78 25.31 -30.76
C GLY A 340 -3.36 24.97 -32.12
N VAL A 341 -4.67 24.70 -32.14
CA VAL A 341 -5.47 24.81 -33.35
C VAL A 341 -5.55 26.31 -33.68
N PRO A 342 -5.21 26.77 -34.91
CA PRO A 342 -5.38 28.17 -35.25
C PRO A 342 -6.86 28.52 -35.28
N ALA A 343 -7.23 29.61 -34.61
CA ALA A 343 -8.58 30.16 -34.65
C ALA A 343 -8.97 30.56 -36.09
N PRO A 344 -10.24 30.37 -36.51
CA PRO A 344 -10.69 30.80 -37.82
C PRO A 344 -10.71 32.34 -37.89
N ALA A 345 -10.17 32.87 -38.98
CA ALA A 345 -10.20 34.30 -39.27
C ALA A 345 -11.65 34.77 -39.47
N THR A 346 -12.09 35.72 -38.65
CA THR A 346 -13.31 36.50 -38.89
C THR A 346 -12.95 37.76 -39.66
N GLN A 347 -13.64 37.96 -40.80
CA GLN A 347 -13.77 39.26 -41.47
C GLN A 347 -14.63 40.22 -40.65
#